data_AF-H9MDW1-F1
#
_entry.id   AF-H9MDW1-F1
#
_cell.length_a   1.000
_cell.length_b   1.000
_cell.length_c   1.000
_cell.angle_alpha   90.00
_cell.angle_beta   90.00
_cell.angle_gamma   90.00
#
_symmetry.space_group_name_H-M   'P 1'
#
loop_
_entity.id
_entity.type
_entity.pdbx_description
1 polymer ?
#
loop_
_entity_poly.entity_id
_entity_poly.type
_entity_poly.pdbx_seq_one_letter_code
_entity_poly.pdbx_strand_id
1 'polypeptide(L)'
;NLPAIRYTKQDNFSLRWTGFPVGFRVDKTHYVFNHLKFTVLVHRYDGDSVSKAIGTGDGIDTMPVDSKDRSMTPGFMVVGFEVVPCSYQHNIEASSNLKMYGKYSTAIDCSPSGRGPYQAVKEGHPIAFSYEVAFVE
;
A
#
# COMPACT_ATOMS: atom_id res chain seq x y z
N ASN A 1 -3.97 12.22 -8.01
CA ASN A 1 -2.83 11.49 -7.41
C ASN A 1 -1.98 12.41 -6.56
N LEU A 2 -2.30 12.51 -5.27
CA LEU A 2 -1.40 13.12 -4.30
C LEU A 2 -0.29 12.10 -3.98
N PRO A 3 0.99 12.50 -3.94
CA PRO A 3 2.07 11.57 -3.58
C PRO A 3 1.85 11.04 -2.16
N ALA A 4 2.08 9.74 -1.95
CA ALA A 4 1.99 9.15 -0.63
C ALA A 4 2.93 9.90 0.34
N ILE A 5 2.36 10.39 1.44
CA ILE A 5 3.08 11.10 2.50
C ILE A 5 3.48 10.06 3.53
N ARG A 6 4.75 10.03 3.93
CA ARG A 6 5.21 9.21 5.06
C ARG A 6 5.77 10.07 6.18
N TYR A 7 5.54 9.64 7.41
CA TYR A 7 6.09 10.28 8.61
C TYR A 7 7.14 9.36 9.22
N THR A 8 8.34 9.87 9.46
CA THR A 8 9.40 9.15 10.19
C THR A 8 9.68 9.87 11.50
N LYS A 9 9.74 9.12 12.60
CA LYS A 9 10.21 9.66 13.88
C LYS A 9 11.73 9.54 13.94
N GLN A 10 12.42 10.67 14.09
CA GLN A 10 13.82 10.72 14.51
C GLN A 10 13.84 11.49 15.83
N ASP A 11 14.30 10.82 16.90
CA ASP A 11 14.30 11.34 18.26
C ASP A 11 12.92 11.90 18.67
N ASN A 12 12.82 13.22 18.88
CA ASN A 12 11.62 13.93 19.30
C ASN A 12 10.88 14.67 18.17
N PHE A 13 11.30 14.48 16.91
CA PHE A 13 10.74 15.20 15.76
C PHE A 13 10.10 14.23 14.75
N SER A 14 8.94 14.61 14.21
CA SER A 14 8.30 13.89 13.10
C SER A 14 8.68 14.55 11.77
N LEU A 15 9.49 13.86 10.95
CA LEU A 15 9.79 14.32 9.60
C LEU A 15 8.71 13.85 8.62
N ARG A 16 8.17 14.79 7.84
CA ARG A 16 7.27 14.50 6.71
C ARG A 16 8.11 14.34 5.45
N TRP A 17 8.02 13.18 4.80
CA TRP A 17 8.63 12.93 3.50
C TRP A 17 7.58 12.81 2.41
N THR A 18 7.94 13.26 1.22
CA THR A 18 7.21 12.98 -0.01
C THR A 18 7.76 11.70 -0.64
N GLY A 19 6.93 10.67 -0.78
CA GLY A 19 7.31 9.41 -1.41
C GLY A 19 8.11 8.47 -0.51
N PHE A 20 8.48 7.32 -1.10
CA PHE A 20 9.21 6.23 -0.47
C PHE A 20 10.59 6.06 -1.11
N PRO A 21 11.60 5.57 -0.38
CA PRO A 21 12.90 5.25 -0.95
C PRO A 21 12.73 4.18 -2.02
N VAL A 22 13.52 4.28 -3.09
CA VAL A 22 13.52 3.30 -4.18
C VAL A 22 14.36 2.07 -3.82
N GLY A 23 15.31 2.20 -2.89
CA GLY A 23 16.22 1.14 -2.51
C GLY A 23 17.16 1.54 -1.39
N PHE A 24 18.16 0.70 -1.14
CA PHE A 24 19.22 0.94 -0.16
C PHE A 24 20.55 0.35 -0.64
N ARG A 25 21.65 0.78 -0.03
CA ARG A 25 23.00 0.28 -0.34
C ARG A 25 23.61 -0.33 0.92
N VAL A 26 24.14 -1.54 0.80
CA VAL A 26 24.99 -2.17 1.81
C VAL A 26 26.33 -2.44 1.15
N ASP A 27 27.42 -1.97 1.76
CA ASP A 27 28.76 -1.97 1.18
C ASP A 27 28.79 -1.36 -0.24
N LYS A 28 29.04 -2.19 -1.26
CA LYS A 28 29.10 -1.80 -2.68
C LYS A 28 27.90 -2.29 -3.49
N THR A 29 26.93 -2.94 -2.86
CA THR A 29 25.78 -3.54 -3.53
C THR A 29 24.53 -2.68 -3.32
N HIS A 30 23.87 -2.37 -4.43
CA HIS A 30 22.59 -1.65 -4.42
C HIS A 30 21.45 -2.65 -4.45
N TYR A 31 20.44 -2.40 -3.63
CA TYR A 31 19.22 -3.20 -3.52
C TYR A 31 18.01 -2.33 -3.80
N VAL A 32 16.97 -2.91 -4.40
CA VAL A 32 15.74 -2.21 -4.76
C VAL A 32 14.58 -2.65 -3.88
N PHE A 33 13.73 -1.72 -3.47
CA PHE A 33 12.42 -2.03 -2.89
C PHE A 33 11.45 -2.32 -4.03
N ASN A 34 11.20 -3.59 -4.29
CA ASN A 34 10.38 -4.07 -5.41
C ASN A 34 9.10 -4.80 -4.97
N HIS A 35 8.87 -4.92 -3.66
CA HIS A 35 7.60 -5.37 -3.11
C HIS A 35 7.02 -4.34 -2.14
N LEU A 36 5.72 -4.05 -2.26
CA LEU A 36 4.99 -3.14 -1.38
C LEU A 36 3.86 -3.87 -0.67
N LYS A 37 3.84 -3.80 0.67
CA LYS A 37 2.72 -4.26 1.47
C LYS A 37 1.84 -3.08 1.85
N PHE A 38 0.61 -3.07 1.34
CA PHE A 38 -0.41 -2.09 1.67
C PHE A 38 -1.32 -2.63 2.77
N THR A 39 -1.47 -1.86 3.83
CA THR A 39 -2.54 -2.04 4.83
C THR A 39 -3.54 -0.92 4.64
N VAL A 40 -4.68 -1.21 4.03
CA VAL A 40 -5.76 -0.24 3.79
C VAL A 40 -6.66 -0.23 5.01
N LEU A 41 -6.73 0.91 5.68
CA LEU A 41 -7.59 1.12 6.83
C LEU A 41 -8.99 1.46 6.32
N VAL A 42 -9.97 0.66 6.70
CA VAL A 42 -11.37 0.83 6.31
C VAL A 42 -12.24 1.05 7.53
N HIS A 43 -13.23 1.91 7.45
CA HIS A 43 -14.21 2.08 8.52
C HIS A 43 -15.58 1.72 7.99
N ARG A 44 -16.29 0.86 8.72
CA ARG A 44 -17.69 0.58 8.44
C ARG A 44 -18.55 1.77 8.86
N TYR A 45 -19.40 2.24 7.95
CA TYR A 45 -20.44 3.20 8.30
C TYR A 45 -21.81 2.54 8.23
N ASP A 46 -22.64 2.85 9.22
CA ASP A 46 -24.06 2.56 9.15
C ASP A 46 -24.75 3.69 8.37
N GLY A 47 -25.74 3.32 7.55
CA GLY A 47 -26.42 4.22 6.61
C GLY A 47 -26.96 5.52 7.20
N ASP A 48 -27.20 5.57 8.51
CA ASP A 48 -27.70 6.75 9.22
C ASP A 48 -26.62 7.75 9.66
N SER A 49 -25.36 7.32 9.78
CA SER A 49 -24.28 8.13 10.37
C SER A 49 -23.70 9.16 9.38
N VAL A 50 -23.75 8.85 8.08
CA VAL A 50 -23.17 9.69 7.00
C VAL A 50 -24.07 10.88 6.64
N SER A 51 -25.37 10.81 6.96
CA SER A 51 -26.35 11.89 6.75
C SER A 51 -25.95 13.22 7.41
N LYS A 52 -25.07 13.19 8.42
CA LYS A 52 -24.60 14.38 9.16
C LYS A 52 -23.21 14.89 8.78
N ALA A 53 -22.44 14.12 8.00
CA ALA A 53 -21.02 14.39 7.75
C ALA A 53 -20.70 14.85 6.32
N ILE A 54 -21.70 15.05 5.45
CA ILE A 54 -21.51 15.68 4.14
C ILE A 54 -21.30 17.20 4.35
N GLY A 55 -20.09 17.54 4.80
CA GLY A 55 -19.57 18.90 4.79
C GLY A 55 -19.09 19.25 3.38
N THR A 56 -19.36 20.49 2.97
CA THR A 56 -19.09 21.12 1.67
C THR A 56 -17.60 21.29 1.33
N GLY A 57 -16.81 20.21 1.33
CA GLY A 57 -15.39 20.22 0.96
C GLY A 57 -15.16 19.58 -0.41
N ASP A 58 -14.62 20.36 -1.35
CA ASP A 58 -14.17 19.89 -2.67
C ASP A 58 -13.19 18.71 -2.52
N GLY A 59 -13.62 17.50 -2.88
CA GLY A 59 -12.70 16.36 -3.08
C GLY A 59 -13.11 14.99 -2.55
N ILE A 60 -14.34 14.79 -2.07
CA ILE A 60 -14.83 13.43 -1.78
C ILE A 60 -15.47 12.85 -3.05
N ASP A 61 -14.91 11.75 -3.56
CA ASP A 61 -15.54 10.95 -4.62
C ASP A 61 -16.96 10.63 -4.18
N THR A 62 -17.93 11.13 -4.95
CA THR A 62 -19.35 11.03 -4.63
C THR A 62 -19.76 9.57 -4.56
N MET A 63 -20.11 9.11 -3.36
CA MET A 63 -20.80 7.85 -3.14
C MET A 63 -22.04 7.78 -4.06
N PRO A 64 -22.32 6.64 -4.72
CA PRO A 64 -23.54 6.49 -5.52
C PRO A 64 -24.74 6.54 -4.58
N VAL A 65 -25.37 7.71 -4.50
CA VAL A 65 -26.67 7.87 -3.85
C VAL A 65 -27.70 7.41 -4.84
N ASP A 66 -28.30 6.24 -4.61
CA ASP A 66 -29.44 5.80 -5.40
C ASP A 66 -30.59 6.80 -5.15
N SER A 67 -30.86 7.62 -6.16
CA SER A 67 -31.70 8.82 -6.09
C SER A 67 -33.19 8.57 -5.84
N LYS A 68 -33.56 7.35 -5.42
CA LYS A 68 -34.95 6.96 -5.10
C LYS A 68 -35.16 6.42 -3.69
N ASP A 69 -34.11 6.16 -2.91
CA ASP A 69 -34.25 5.77 -1.51
C ASP A 69 -33.23 6.54 -0.66
N ARG A 70 -33.69 7.32 0.33
CA ARG A 70 -32.82 8.07 1.26
C ARG A 70 -32.06 7.17 2.24
N SER A 71 -32.01 5.86 1.99
CA SER A 71 -31.31 4.88 2.81
C SER A 71 -29.96 4.57 2.16
N MET A 72 -28.87 5.15 2.69
CA MET A 72 -27.53 4.69 2.32
C MET A 72 -27.36 3.24 2.79
N THR A 73 -27.01 2.34 1.88
CA THR A 73 -26.62 0.98 2.25
C THR A 73 -25.35 1.02 3.11
N PRO A 74 -25.28 0.24 4.21
CA PRO A 74 -24.06 0.12 5.00
C PRO A 74 -22.88 -0.28 4.11
N GLY A 75 -21.73 0.37 4.31
CA GLY A 75 -20.56 0.19 3.46
C GLY A 75 -19.26 0.44 4.19
N PHE A 76 -18.16 0.36 3.45
CA PHE A 76 -16.82 0.63 3.96
C PHE A 76 -16.24 1.87 3.30
N MET A 77 -15.64 2.74 4.10
CA MET A 77 -14.87 3.89 3.62
C MET A 77 -13.40 3.66 3.89
N VAL A 78 -12.54 3.92 2.89
CA VAL A 78 -11.09 3.94 3.10
C VAL A 78 -10.74 5.20 3.89
N VAL A 79 -10.24 5.04 5.11
CA VAL A 79 -9.85 6.17 5.99
C VAL A 79 -8.35 6.44 5.95
N GLY A 80 -7.57 5.52 5.41
CA GLY A 80 -6.12 5.68 5.26
C GLY A 80 -5.46 4.43 4.73
N PHE A 81 -4.14 4.48 4.59
CA PHE A 81 -3.35 3.31 4.29
C PHE A 81 -1.94 3.45 4.88
N GLU A 82 -1.35 2.31 5.22
CA GLU A 82 0.05 2.17 5.55
C GLU A 82 0.77 1.41 4.45
N VAL A 83 2.03 1.77 4.21
CA VAL A 83 2.87 1.10 3.21
C VAL A 83 4.18 0.67 3.84
N VAL A 84 4.49 -0.62 3.72
CA VAL A 84 5.77 -1.19 4.10
C VAL A 84 6.51 -1.64 2.83
N PRO A 85 7.56 -0.92 2.40
CA PRO A 85 8.40 -1.36 1.29
C PRO A 85 9.39 -2.43 1.76
N CYS A 86 9.58 -3.48 0.97
CA CYS A 86 10.66 -4.43 1.20
C CYS A 86 11.33 -4.89 -0.11
N SER A 87 12.59 -5.32 0.01
CA SER A 87 13.37 -5.83 -1.10
C SER A 87 13.26 -7.34 -1.11
N TYR A 88 12.76 -7.89 -2.22
CA TYR A 88 12.43 -9.31 -2.32
C TYR A 88 12.86 -9.89 -3.66
N GLN A 89 13.63 -10.96 -3.64
CA GLN A 89 14.05 -11.65 -4.86
C GLN A 89 12.90 -12.53 -5.41
N HIS A 90 12.16 -12.01 -6.38
CA HIS A 90 11.08 -12.74 -7.03
C HIS A 90 11.59 -13.84 -7.97
N ASN A 91 10.88 -14.97 -8.00
CA ASN A 91 10.97 -15.91 -9.10
C ASN A 91 10.14 -15.37 -10.27
N ILE A 92 10.82 -14.87 -11.30
CA ILE A 92 10.20 -14.19 -12.45
C ILE A 92 9.28 -15.14 -13.22
N GLU A 93 9.70 -16.39 -13.44
CA GLU A 93 8.91 -17.40 -14.17
C GLU A 93 7.64 -17.79 -13.41
N ALA A 94 7.72 -17.91 -12.08
CA ALA A 94 6.53 -18.16 -11.27
C ALA A 94 5.57 -16.97 -11.30
N SER A 95 6.10 -15.74 -11.27
CA SER A 95 5.28 -14.53 -11.29
C SER A 95 4.62 -14.25 -12.64
N SER A 96 5.26 -14.61 -13.76
CA SER A 96 4.71 -14.38 -15.11
C SER A 96 3.47 -15.22 -15.41
N ASN A 97 3.26 -16.30 -14.67
CA ASN A 97 2.09 -17.18 -14.82
C ASN A 97 0.89 -16.71 -13.97
N LEU A 98 1.06 -15.69 -13.13
CA LEU A 98 -0.04 -15.16 -12.32
C LEU A 98 -0.93 -14.24 -13.16
N LYS A 99 -2.26 -14.41 -13.01
CA LYS A 99 -3.24 -13.45 -13.54
C LYS A 99 -3.22 -12.17 -12.70
N MET A 100 -3.82 -11.11 -13.23
CA MET A 100 -4.05 -9.86 -12.48
C MET A 100 -4.74 -10.17 -11.13
N TYR A 101 -4.20 -9.64 -10.04
CA TYR A 101 -4.61 -9.91 -8.64
C TYR A 101 -4.38 -11.35 -8.14
N GLY A 102 -3.66 -12.17 -8.91
CA GLY A 102 -3.18 -13.48 -8.47
C GLY A 102 -2.25 -13.34 -7.27
N LYS A 103 -2.46 -14.20 -6.26
CA LYS A 103 -1.63 -14.22 -5.06
C LYS A 103 -0.41 -15.11 -5.28
N TYR A 104 0.72 -14.74 -4.67
CA TYR A 104 1.86 -15.64 -4.54
C TYR A 104 1.46 -16.86 -3.69
N SER A 105 2.06 -18.02 -3.99
CA SER A 105 1.82 -19.24 -3.23
C SER A 105 2.35 -19.15 -1.79
N THR A 106 3.40 -18.35 -1.58
CA THR A 106 4.02 -18.09 -0.28
C THR A 106 3.91 -16.60 0.06
N ALA A 107 3.57 -16.31 1.32
CA ALA A 107 3.57 -14.94 1.82
C ALA A 107 4.99 -14.34 1.78
N ILE A 108 5.09 -13.07 1.40
CA ILE A 108 6.35 -12.33 1.38
C ILE A 108 6.59 -11.73 2.76
N ASP A 109 7.71 -12.06 3.39
CA ASP A 109 8.08 -11.48 4.67
C ASP A 109 8.81 -10.14 4.47
N CYS A 110 8.14 -9.04 4.83
CA CYS A 110 8.71 -7.70 4.86
C CYS A 110 9.14 -7.26 6.28
N SER A 111 9.34 -8.18 7.23
CA SER A 111 9.75 -7.82 8.59
C SER A 111 11.09 -7.06 8.61
N PRO A 112 11.26 -6.02 9.44
CA PRO A 112 12.51 -5.25 9.53
C PRO A 112 13.72 -6.09 9.97
N SER A 113 13.46 -7.15 10.74
CA SER A 113 14.43 -8.17 11.17
C SER A 113 14.70 -9.23 10.11
N GLY A 114 13.92 -9.25 9.04
CA GLY A 114 14.03 -10.18 7.92
C GLY A 114 15.36 -10.00 7.21
N ARG A 115 16.30 -10.91 7.49
CA ARG A 115 17.48 -11.18 6.64
C ARG A 115 17.05 -11.95 5.39
N GLY A 116 15.99 -11.49 4.74
CA GLY A 116 15.48 -12.10 3.52
C GLY A 116 16.44 -11.87 2.35
N PRO A 117 16.34 -12.65 1.27
CA PRO A 117 17.12 -12.40 0.06
C PRO A 117 16.70 -11.06 -0.56
N TYR A 118 17.53 -10.04 -0.36
CA TYR A 118 17.34 -8.73 -0.97
C TYR A 118 17.62 -8.78 -2.47
N GLN A 119 16.79 -8.11 -3.26
CA GLN A 119 16.96 -8.01 -4.70
C GLN A 119 18.08 -7.02 -5.03
N ALA A 120 19.28 -7.56 -5.31
CA ALA A 120 20.40 -6.77 -5.80
C ALA A 120 20.13 -6.27 -7.23
N VAL A 121 20.53 -5.04 -7.51
CA VAL A 121 20.46 -4.43 -8.84
C VAL A 121 21.73 -4.79 -9.61
N LYS A 122 21.55 -5.37 -10.81
CA LYS A 122 22.64 -5.74 -11.72
C LYS A 122 22.25 -5.36 -13.14
N GLU A 123 23.21 -4.92 -13.94
CA GLU A 123 22.98 -4.61 -15.35
C GLU A 123 22.48 -5.84 -16.12
N GLY A 124 21.54 -5.61 -17.04
CA GLY A 124 20.92 -6.65 -17.86
C GLY A 124 20.04 -7.65 -17.11
N HIS A 125 19.88 -7.54 -15.78
CA HIS A 125 19.04 -8.44 -15.00
C HIS A 125 17.63 -7.87 -14.84
N PRO A 126 16.58 -8.62 -15.22
CA PRO A 126 15.20 -8.18 -15.02
C PRO A 126 14.83 -8.15 -13.54
N ILE A 127 13.97 -7.19 -13.17
CA ILE A 127 13.46 -7.01 -11.81
C ILE A 127 11.94 -7.04 -11.89
N ALA A 128 11.32 -7.97 -11.15
CA ALA A 128 9.87 -8.01 -11.01
C ALA A 128 9.44 -7.10 -9.85
N PHE A 129 8.32 -6.39 -10.06
CA PHE A 129 7.66 -5.58 -9.05
C PHE A 129 6.33 -6.20 -8.67
N SER A 130 5.98 -6.12 -7.40
CA SER A 130 4.69 -6.60 -6.92
C SER A 130 4.20 -5.84 -5.71
N TYR A 131 2.94 -6.07 -5.36
CA TYR A 131 2.34 -5.53 -4.15
C TYR A 131 1.33 -6.52 -3.59
N GLU A 132 1.06 -6.41 -2.29
CA GLU A 132 -0.06 -7.06 -1.63
C GLU A 132 -0.91 -6.04 -0.89
N VAL A 133 -2.20 -6.34 -0.75
CA VAL A 133 -3.18 -5.45 -0.12
C VAL A 133 -3.93 -6.24 0.95
N ALA A 134 -3.91 -5.72 2.17
CA ALA A 134 -4.75 -6.18 3.28
C ALA A 134 -5.70 -5.04 3.69
N PHE A 135 -6.93 -5.39 4.01
CA PHE A 135 -7.92 -4.45 4.56
C PHE A 135 -8.04 -4.69 6.06
N VAL A 136 -7.94 -3.63 6.86
CA VAL A 136 -8.04 -3.66 8.33
C VAL A 136 -9.06 -2.63 8.77
N GLU A 137 -9.95 -3.02 9.69
CA GLU A 137 -10.95 -2.15 10.30
C GLU A 137 -10.42 -1.47 11.58
#